data_AF-A0A7X8X873-F1
#
_entry.id   AF-A0A7X8X873-F1
#
_cell.length_a   1.000
_cell.length_b   1.000
_cell.length_c   1.000
_cell.angle_alpha   90.00
_cell.angle_beta   90.00
_cell.angle_gamma   90.00
#
_symmetry.space_group_name_H-M   'P 1'
#
loop_
_entity.id
_entity.type
_entity.pdbx_description
1 polymer ?
#
loop_
_entity_poly.entity_id
_entity_poly.type
_entity_poly.pdbx_seq_one_letter_code
_entity_poly.pdbx_strand_id
1 'polypeptide(L)'
;MAYFIIGGVASFLAVVALTVILFYMLRKNWNYANTTRVSFIAPILVVIVMIYIATTEFVPRVLDVVSVASRQFEMTEIDYQPSDVYQNKLTIDGRTYYYSPGTFEKGGQGRYQITYTPRMGYIVSASRLGDRTAP
;
A
#
# COMPACT_ATOMS: atom_id res chain seq x y z
N MET A 1 -6.16 -10.67 -1.20
CA MET A 1 -5.95 -10.44 -2.66
C MET A 1 -6.74 -9.25 -3.21
N ALA A 2 -8.06 -9.15 -3.03
CA ALA A 2 -8.83 -8.00 -3.55
C ALA A 2 -8.29 -6.64 -3.07
N TYR A 3 -7.93 -6.53 -1.78
CA TYR A 3 -7.40 -5.29 -1.20
C TYR A 3 -6.05 -4.86 -1.81
N PHE A 4 -5.20 -5.83 -2.18
CA PHE A 4 -3.95 -5.59 -2.89
C PHE A 4 -4.21 -5.00 -4.29
N ILE A 5 -5.15 -5.57 -5.04
CA ILE A 5 -5.51 -5.10 -6.40
C ILE A 5 -6.12 -3.69 -6.34
N ILE A 6 -7.05 -3.45 -5.41
CA ILE A 6 -7.67 -2.14 -5.21
C ILE A 6 -6.61 -1.09 -4.88
N GLY A 7 -5.67 -1.43 -4.00
CA GLY A 7 -4.52 -0.58 -3.70
C GLY A 7 -3.70 -0.28 -4.96
N GLY A 8 -3.30 -1.30 -5.72
CA GLY A 8 -2.54 -1.13 -6.96
C GLY A 8 -3.24 -0.17 -7.94
N VAL A 9 -4.52 -0.42 -8.23
CA VAL A 9 -5.33 0.40 -9.14
C VAL A 9 -5.44 1.84 -8.63
N ALA A 10 -5.73 2.05 -7.35
CA ALA A 10 -5.84 3.39 -6.77
C ALA A 10 -4.53 4.18 -6.90
N SER A 11 -3.38 3.54 -6.61
CA SER A 11 -2.07 4.19 -6.75
C SER A 11 -1.73 4.52 -8.20
N PHE A 12 -2.08 3.64 -9.14
CA PHE A 12 -1.89 3.89 -10.58
C PHE A 12 -2.75 5.07 -11.05
N LEU A 13 -4.04 5.08 -10.70
CA LEU A 13 -4.95 6.18 -11.03
C LEU A 13 -4.49 7.51 -10.45
N ALA A 14 -3.96 7.52 -9.23
CA ALA A 14 -3.40 8.73 -8.62
C ALA A 14 -2.21 9.29 -9.42
N VAL A 15 -1.28 8.43 -9.86
CA VAL A 15 -0.14 8.84 -10.69
C VAL A 15 -0.61 9.37 -12.05
N VAL A 16 -1.58 8.70 -12.69
CA VAL A 16 -2.16 9.15 -13.97
C VAL A 16 -2.85 10.52 -13.80
N ALA A 17 -3.67 10.69 -12.76
CA ALA A 17 -4.34 11.96 -12.49
C ALA A 17 -3.34 13.10 -12.27
N LEU A 18 -2.30 12.88 -11.47
CA LEU A 18 -1.24 13.87 -11.25
C LEU A 18 -0.48 14.20 -12.55
N THR A 19 -0.26 13.21 -13.41
CA THR A 19 0.37 13.41 -14.71
C THR A 19 -0.50 14.31 -15.60
N VAL A 20 -1.82 14.07 -15.66
CA VAL A 20 -2.75 14.91 -16.43
C VAL A 20 -2.79 16.34 -15.88
N ILE A 21 -2.85 16.51 -14.55
CA ILE A 21 -2.80 17.82 -13.90
C ILE A 21 -1.50 18.55 -14.25
N LEU A 22 -0.37 17.84 -14.19
CA LEU A 22 0.94 18.39 -14.53
C LEU A 22 0.98 18.88 -15.99
N PHE A 23 0.50 18.07 -16.94
CA PHE A 23 0.41 18.47 -18.36
C PHE A 23 -0.47 19.71 -18.54
N TYR A 24 -1.61 19.76 -17.86
CA TYR A 24 -2.50 20.93 -17.91
C TYR A 24 -1.81 22.19 -17.38
N MET A 25 -1.13 22.09 -16.22
CA MET A 25 -0.39 23.20 -15.62
C MET A 25 0.79 23.66 -16.48
N LEU A 26 1.55 22.72 -17.04
CA LEU A 26 2.66 23.03 -17.95
C LEU A 26 2.17 23.73 -19.21
N ARG A 27 1.07 23.26 -19.82
CA ARG A 27 0.46 23.91 -20.99
C ARG A 27 0.01 25.33 -20.69
N LYS A 28 -0.62 25.55 -19.52
CA LYS A 28 -1.03 26.88 -19.08
C LYS A 28 0.17 27.80 -18.85
N ASN A 29 1.24 27.27 -18.26
CA ASN A 29 2.48 28.01 -18.02
C ASN A 29 3.17 28.39 -19.34
N TRP A 30 3.23 27.46 -20.28
CA TRP A 30 3.80 27.67 -21.62
C TRP A 30 3.08 28.77 -22.39
N ASN A 31 1.75 28.82 -22.28
CA ASN A 31 0.93 29.84 -22.94
C ASN A 31 1.01 31.23 -22.27
N TYR A 32 1.89 31.43 -21.27
CA TYR A 32 1.99 32.62 -20.44
C TYR A 32 0.63 33.06 -19.82
N ALA A 33 -0.35 32.15 -19.77
CA ALA A 33 -1.69 32.40 -19.26
C ALA A 33 -1.76 32.35 -17.73
N ASN A 34 -0.58 32.33 -17.07
CA ASN A 34 -0.45 32.34 -15.62
C ASN A 34 -0.53 33.78 -15.11
N THR A 35 -1.63 34.11 -14.44
CA THR A 35 -1.90 35.43 -13.87
C THR A 35 -1.24 35.66 -12.51
N THR A 36 -0.75 34.61 -11.84
CA THR A 36 -0.17 34.69 -10.49
C THR A 36 1.19 34.00 -10.40
N ARG A 37 2.13 34.60 -9.64
CA ARG A 37 3.51 34.08 -9.43
C ARG A 37 3.54 32.65 -8.85
N VAL A 38 2.56 32.30 -8.02
CA VAL A 38 2.43 30.97 -7.42
C VAL A 38 2.12 29.89 -8.48
N SER A 39 1.41 30.25 -9.54
CA SER A 39 1.02 29.33 -10.62
C SER A 39 2.22 28.85 -11.47
N PHE A 40 3.37 29.56 -11.40
CA PHE A 40 4.61 29.12 -12.03
C PHE A 40 5.33 28.01 -11.24
N ILE A 41 5.17 27.99 -9.91
CA ILE A 41 5.81 26.99 -9.01
C ILE A 41 4.94 25.74 -8.87
N ALA A 42 3.63 25.85 -9.11
CA ALA A 42 2.68 24.74 -8.98
C ALA A 42 3.07 23.43 -9.72
N PRO A 43 3.61 23.45 -10.96
CA PRO A 43 4.07 22.22 -11.62
C PRO A 43 5.19 21.50 -10.83
N ILE A 44 6.09 22.25 -10.20
CA ILE A 44 7.18 21.68 -9.40
C ILE A 44 6.61 20.98 -8.16
N LEU A 45 5.63 21.60 -7.50
CA LEU A 45 4.95 20.98 -6.36
C LEU A 45 4.23 19.69 -6.77
N VAL A 46 3.57 19.68 -7.93
CA VAL A 46 2.92 18.46 -8.46
C VAL A 46 3.95 17.37 -8.73
N VAL A 47 5.12 17.69 -9.29
CA VAL A 47 6.20 16.71 -9.49
C VAL A 47 6.70 16.15 -8.16
N ILE A 48 6.90 16.99 -7.15
CA ILE A 48 7.32 16.54 -5.81
C ILE A 48 6.30 15.56 -5.22
N VAL A 49 5.01 15.90 -5.27
CA VAL A 49 3.92 15.03 -4.78
C VAL A 49 3.85 13.73 -5.59
N MET A 50 4.02 13.81 -6.92
CA MET A 50 4.03 12.64 -7.78
C MET A 50 5.19 11.69 -7.47
N ILE A 51 6.40 12.21 -7.26
CA ILE A 51 7.57 11.42 -6.85
C ILE A 51 7.32 10.77 -5.49
N TYR A 52 6.78 11.52 -4.53
CA TYR A 52 6.45 11.00 -3.21
C TYR A 52 5.47 9.82 -3.29
N ILE A 53 4.34 9.98 -3.98
CA ILE A 53 3.35 8.90 -4.15
C ILE A 53 3.93 7.74 -4.95
N ALA A 54 4.72 8.04 -5.99
CA ALA A 54 5.35 7.00 -6.80
C ALA A 54 6.28 6.11 -5.95
N THR A 55 7.14 6.72 -5.14
CA THR A 55 8.15 6.01 -4.34
C THR A 55 7.56 5.31 -3.11
N THR A 56 6.57 5.91 -2.45
CA THR A 56 5.99 5.36 -1.21
C THR A 56 4.85 4.38 -1.45
N GLU A 57 4.11 4.49 -2.55
CA GLU A 57 2.90 3.70 -2.80
C GLU A 57 2.99 2.89 -4.10
N PHE A 58 3.24 3.55 -5.24
CA PHE A 58 3.11 2.89 -6.54
C PHE A 58 4.22 1.85 -6.80
N VAL A 59 5.49 2.26 -6.71
CA VAL A 59 6.65 1.39 -6.93
C VAL A 59 6.63 0.16 -6.03
N PRO A 60 6.47 0.27 -4.68
CA PRO A 60 6.44 -0.91 -3.83
C PRO A 60 5.26 -1.84 -4.15
N ARG A 61 4.08 -1.31 -4.50
CA ARG A 61 2.93 -2.11 -4.94
C ARG A 61 3.20 -2.85 -6.26
N VAL A 62 3.79 -2.18 -7.26
CA VAL A 62 4.17 -2.81 -8.54
C VAL A 62 5.16 -3.94 -8.32
N LEU A 63 6.18 -3.71 -7.49
CA LEU A 63 7.15 -4.74 -7.21
C LEU A 63 6.55 -5.90 -6.38
N ASP A 64 5.57 -5.61 -5.53
CA ASP A 64 4.80 -6.66 -4.85
C ASP A 64 3.90 -7.45 -5.81
N VAL A 65 3.45 -6.89 -6.94
CA VAL A 65 2.77 -7.68 -7.99
C VAL A 65 3.71 -8.74 -8.53
N VAL A 66 4.98 -8.39 -8.76
CA VAL A 66 6.01 -9.34 -9.19
C VAL A 66 6.25 -10.41 -8.12
N SER A 67 6.31 -10.01 -6.84
CA SER A 67 6.44 -10.95 -5.72
C SER A 67 5.26 -11.93 -5.66
N VAL A 68 4.02 -11.45 -5.85
CA VAL A 68 2.82 -12.30 -5.90
C VAL A 68 2.86 -13.26 -7.10
N ALA A 69 3.23 -12.77 -8.28
CA ALA A 69 3.32 -13.58 -9.50
C ALA A 69 4.41 -14.67 -9.40
N SER A 70 5.53 -14.34 -8.77
CA SER A 70 6.66 -15.26 -8.54
C SER A 70 6.50 -16.13 -7.29
N ARG A 71 5.40 -15.94 -6.52
CA ARG A 71 5.15 -16.59 -5.22
C ARG A 71 6.25 -16.37 -4.18
N GLN A 72 6.96 -15.24 -4.28
CA GLN A 72 7.95 -14.81 -3.30
C GLN A 72 7.24 -14.06 -2.17
N PHE A 73 7.06 -14.75 -1.04
CA PHE A 73 6.41 -14.19 0.14
C PHE A 73 7.31 -14.30 1.36
N GLU A 74 7.17 -13.34 2.27
CA GLU A 74 7.77 -13.41 3.60
C GLU A 74 6.77 -14.04 4.57
N MET A 75 7.30 -14.77 5.56
CA MET A 75 6.50 -15.36 6.64
C MET A 75 7.02 -14.84 7.97
N THR A 76 6.11 -14.46 8.86
CA THR A 76 6.46 -14.12 10.24
C THR A 76 5.37 -14.58 11.18
N GLU A 77 5.78 -14.87 12.41
CA GLU A 77 4.85 -15.07 13.51
C GLU A 77 4.50 -13.70 14.09
N ILE A 78 3.20 -13.51 14.36
CA ILE A 78 2.69 -12.33 15.03
C ILE A 78 1.80 -12.77 16.20
N ASP A 79 1.83 -11.99 17.28
CA ASP A 79 0.82 -12.08 18.32
C ASP A 79 -0.32 -11.14 17.96
N TYR A 80 -1.45 -11.69 17.53
CA TYR A 80 -2.58 -10.89 17.07
C TYR A 80 -3.47 -10.52 18.25
N GLN A 81 -3.56 -9.22 18.53
CA GLN A 81 -4.56 -8.66 19.42
C GLN A 81 -5.55 -7.79 18.62
N PRO A 82 -6.87 -7.94 18.82
CA PRO A 82 -7.88 -7.09 18.21
C PRO A 82 -7.71 -5.59 18.51
N SER A 83 -6.99 -5.22 19.57
CA SER A 83 -6.62 -3.84 19.89
C SER A 83 -5.62 -3.23 18.92
N ASP A 84 -4.79 -4.05 18.26
CA ASP A 84 -3.74 -3.59 17.33
C ASP A 84 -4.27 -3.39 15.90
N VAL A 85 -5.55 -3.70 15.72
CA VAL A 85 -6.29 -3.52 14.48
C VAL A 85 -6.90 -2.13 14.43
N TYR A 86 -6.51 -1.36 13.41
CA TYR A 86 -7.22 -0.13 13.03
C TYR A 86 -7.67 -0.22 11.58
N GLN A 87 -9.00 -0.24 11.38
CA GLN A 87 -9.63 -0.46 10.08
C GLN A 87 -9.19 -1.79 9.44
N ASN A 88 -8.31 -1.73 8.44
CA ASN A 88 -7.76 -2.89 7.72
C ASN A 88 -6.22 -2.93 7.81
N LYS A 89 -5.68 -2.27 8.84
CA LYS A 89 -4.25 -2.19 9.13
C LYS A 89 -3.97 -2.83 10.47
N LEU A 90 -2.93 -3.64 10.52
CA LEU A 90 -2.43 -4.27 11.72
C LEU A 90 -1.01 -3.74 11.95
N THR A 91 -0.76 -3.09 13.08
CA THR A 91 0.58 -2.56 13.38
C THR A 91 1.19 -3.36 14.53
N ILE A 92 2.22 -4.13 14.22
CA ILE A 92 2.92 -4.99 15.19
C ILE A 92 4.42 -4.75 15.00
N ASP A 93 5.14 -4.57 16.12
CA ASP A 93 6.59 -4.31 16.15
C ASP A 93 7.04 -3.16 15.23
N GLY A 94 6.20 -2.12 15.13
CA GLY A 94 6.47 -0.95 14.29
C GLY A 94 6.29 -1.16 12.78
N ARG A 95 5.89 -2.35 12.33
CA ARG A 95 5.56 -2.65 10.92
C ARG A 95 4.05 -2.68 10.73
N THR A 96 3.58 -2.03 9.67
CA THR A 96 2.17 -2.03 9.29
C THR A 96 1.91 -3.10 8.24
N TYR A 97 0.95 -3.98 8.53
CA TYR A 97 0.45 -5.00 7.63
C TYR A 97 -0.96 -4.65 7.15
N TYR A 98 -1.26 -4.96 5.90
CA TYR A 98 -2.56 -4.72 5.30
C TYR A 98 -3.27 -6.04 5.05
N TYR A 99 -4.49 -6.19 5.52
CA TYR A 99 -5.26 -7.43 5.38
C TYR A 99 -6.68 -7.14 4.89
N SER A 100 -7.35 -8.17 4.37
CA SER A 100 -8.75 -8.06 3.94
C SER A 100 -9.67 -8.40 5.11
N PRO A 101 -10.86 -7.75 5.23
CA PRO A 101 -11.85 -8.17 6.22
C PRO A 101 -12.12 -9.67 6.12
N GLY A 102 -12.04 -10.38 7.25
CA GLY A 102 -12.18 -11.84 7.31
C GLY A 102 -10.88 -12.64 7.20
N THR A 103 -9.71 -12.02 7.07
CA THR A 103 -8.40 -12.73 7.12
C THR A 103 -8.12 -13.36 8.49
N PHE A 104 -8.58 -12.72 9.58
CA PHE A 104 -8.47 -13.25 10.93
C PHE A 104 -9.85 -13.70 11.42
N GLU A 105 -9.89 -14.77 12.23
CA GLU A 105 -11.12 -15.20 12.88
C GLU A 105 -11.65 -14.10 13.82
N LYS A 106 -12.95 -13.84 13.78
CA LYS A 106 -13.58 -12.83 14.65
C LYS A 106 -13.37 -13.22 16.11
N GLY A 107 -12.57 -12.43 16.82
CA GLY A 107 -12.27 -12.63 18.25
C GLY A 107 -11.14 -13.63 18.54
N GLY A 108 -10.47 -14.17 17.51
CA GLY A 108 -9.34 -15.07 17.69
C GLY A 108 -8.09 -14.30 18.10
N GLN A 109 -7.90 -14.05 19.39
CA GLN A 109 -6.61 -13.58 19.92
C GLN A 109 -5.59 -14.73 19.89
N GLY A 110 -4.31 -14.41 19.72
CA GLY A 110 -3.21 -15.36 19.90
C GLY A 110 -2.21 -15.34 18.75
N ARG A 111 -1.35 -16.37 18.70
CA ARG A 111 -0.28 -16.45 17.71
C ARG A 111 -0.80 -16.85 16.34
N TYR A 112 -0.43 -16.07 15.32
CA TYR A 112 -0.68 -16.38 13.92
C TYR A 112 0.63 -16.40 13.15
N GLN A 113 0.76 -17.36 12.25
CA GLN A 113 1.74 -17.28 11.18
C GLN A 113 1.09 -16.55 10.00
N ILE A 114 1.64 -15.39 9.63
CA ILE A 114 1.19 -14.63 8.47
C ILE A 114 2.19 -14.77 7.32
N THR A 115 1.65 -14.94 6.12
CA THR A 115 2.39 -14.87 4.86
C THR A 115 2.03 -13.56 4.18
N TYR A 116 3.01 -12.75 3.81
CA TYR A 116 2.77 -11.40 3.32
C TYR A 116 3.74 -10.96 2.21
N THR A 117 3.39 -9.88 1.51
CA THR A 117 4.25 -9.29 0.47
C THR A 117 5.39 -8.48 1.09
N PRO A 118 6.63 -8.60 0.58
CA PRO A 118 7.81 -8.10 1.27
C PRO A 118 7.85 -6.57 1.44
N ARG A 119 7.29 -5.79 0.50
CA ARG A 119 7.43 -4.33 0.52
C ARG A 119 6.28 -3.66 1.24
N MET A 120 5.05 -3.90 0.79
CA MET A 120 3.87 -3.25 1.36
C MET A 120 3.27 -4.02 2.54
N GLY A 121 3.66 -5.27 2.80
CA GLY A 121 3.12 -6.04 3.92
C GLY A 121 1.68 -6.50 3.73
N TYR A 122 1.25 -6.78 2.49
CA TYR A 122 -0.10 -7.32 2.25
C TYR A 122 -0.17 -8.78 2.69
N ILE A 123 -1.03 -9.07 3.66
CA ILE A 123 -1.26 -10.43 4.16
C ILE A 123 -2.02 -11.23 3.10
N VAL A 124 -1.39 -12.32 2.66
CA VAL A 124 -1.88 -13.29 1.68
C VAL A 124 -2.62 -14.42 2.38
N SER A 125 -2.07 -14.91 3.49
CA SER A 125 -2.68 -15.94 4.33
C SER A 125 -2.31 -15.72 5.79
N ALA A 126 -3.22 -16.08 6.69
CA ALA A 126 -2.96 -16.15 8.13
C ALA A 126 -3.39 -17.53 8.63
N SER A 127 -2.57 -18.17 9.44
CA SER A 127 -2.88 -19.45 10.06
C SER A 127 -2.65 -19.35 11.56
N ARG A 128 -3.67 -19.68 12.36
CA ARG A 128 -3.55 -19.66 13.82
C ARG A 128 -2.62 -20.78 14.26
N LEU A 129 -1.70 -20.46 15.16
CA LEU A 129 -0.79 -21.42 15.78
C LEU A 129 -1.47 -21.95 17.06
N GLY A 130 -2.18 -23.08 16.93
CA GLY A 130 -2.77 -23.89 18.01
C GLY A 130 -3.98 -24.70 17.51
N ASP A 131 -4.10 -26.03 17.62
CA ASP A 131 -3.30 -27.09 18.24
C ASP A 131 -2.62 -27.96 17.16
N ARG A 132 -1.28 -28.04 17.14
CA ARG A 132 -0.60 -29.15 16.46
C ARG A 132 -0.09 -30.05 17.58
N THR A 133 -0.87 -31.06 17.94
CA THR A 133 -0.34 -32.24 18.61
C THR A 133 0.85 -32.72 17.79
N ALA A 134 2.02 -32.77 18.43
CA ALA A 134 3.20 -33.41 17.89
C ALA A 134 2.85 -34.86 17.49
N PRO A 135 3.39 -35.39 16.38
CA PRO A 135 3.28 -36.81 16.07
C PRO A 135 3.96 -37.67 17.14
#